data_AF-A0A381XL70-F1
#
_entry.id   AF-A0A381XL70-F1
#
_cell.length_a   1.000
_cell.length_b   1.000
_cell.length_c   1.000
_cell.angle_alpha   90.00
_cell.angle_beta   90.00
_cell.angle_gamma   90.00
#
_symmetry.space_group_name_H-M   'P 1'
#
loop_
_entity.id
_entity.type
_entity.pdbx_description
1 polymer ?
#
loop_
_entity_poly.entity_id
_entity_poly.type
_entity_poly.pdbx_seq_one_letter_code
_entity_poly.pdbx_strand_id
1 'polypeptide(L)'
;VTSKKIIENHTNEVILIIVAHTDDETIAMGGTIAKHVSEGDEVFAISMTDGVGSRIAGTKENVQTRKDSAIRASEILGFSWAVNAN
;
A
#
# COMPACT_ATOMS: atom_id res chain seq x y z
N VAL A 1 12.47 -38.48 -6.98
CA VAL A 1 12.07 -37.79 -5.74
C VAL A 1 11.10 -36.70 -6.14
N THR A 2 9.79 -36.98 -6.08
CA THR A 2 8.76 -36.05 -6.54
C THR A 2 8.37 -35.20 -5.35
N SER A 3 8.73 -33.91 -5.37
CA SER A 3 8.40 -32.95 -4.32
C SER A 3 6.88 -32.85 -4.19
N LYS A 4 6.35 -33.33 -3.07
CA LYS A 4 4.94 -33.14 -2.70
C LYS A 4 4.75 -31.63 -2.53
N LYS A 5 4.08 -30.97 -3.48
CA LYS A 5 3.60 -29.60 -3.29
C LYS A 5 2.56 -29.66 -2.18
N ILE A 6 2.93 -29.22 -0.98
CA ILE A 6 1.99 -29.04 0.12
C ILE A 6 1.01 -27.98 -0.38
N ILE A 7 -0.25 -28.36 -0.52
CA ILE A 7 -1.33 -27.40 -0.78
C ILE A 7 -1.58 -26.75 0.57
N GLU A 8 -0.89 -25.65 0.83
CA GLU A 8 -1.23 -24.79 1.96
C GLU A 8 -2.59 -24.18 1.65
N ASN A 9 -3.59 -24.51 2.48
CA ASN A 9 -4.88 -23.84 2.45
C ASN A 9 -4.65 -22.41 2.95
N HIS A 10 -4.28 -21.50 2.05
CA HIS A 10 -4.22 -20.08 2.39
C HIS A 10 -5.66 -19.58 2.54
N THR A 11 -6.04 -19.19 3.75
CA THR A 11 -7.23 -18.36 3.94
C THR A 11 -6.86 -16.97 3.44
N ASN A 12 -7.68 -16.37 2.57
CA ASN A 12 -7.45 -14.99 2.17
C ASN A 12 -7.66 -14.12 3.41
N GLU A 13 -6.59 -13.49 3.90
CA GLU A 13 -6.65 -12.59 5.03
C GLU A 13 -6.84 -11.15 4.54
N VAL A 14 -7.40 -10.30 5.41
CA VAL A 14 -7.52 -8.87 5.16
C VAL A 14 -6.47 -8.14 5.98
N ILE A 15 -5.61 -7.40 5.29
CA ILE A 15 -4.47 -6.69 5.88
C ILE A 15 -4.68 -5.19 5.75
N LEU A 16 -4.57 -4.48 6.87
CA LEU A 16 -4.65 -3.03 6.92
C LEU A 16 -3.30 -2.44 7.35
N ILE A 17 -2.74 -1.61 6.48
CA ILE A 17 -1.49 -0.88 6.69
C ILE A 17 -1.82 0.54 7.09
N ILE A 18 -1.25 1.02 8.19
CA ILE A 18 -1.47 2.37 8.71
C ILE A 18 -0.13 3.11 8.72
N VAL A 19 -0.05 4.19 7.97
CA VAL A 19 1.18 4.99 7.81
C VAL A 19 0.95 6.47 8.07
N ALA A 20 2.02 7.19 8.40
CA ALA A 20 1.94 8.62 8.69
C ALA A 20 1.71 9.42 7.40
N HIS A 21 2.46 9.12 6.35
CA HIS A 21 2.39 9.77 5.05
C HIS A 21 2.23 8.74 3.95
N THR A 22 1.74 9.19 2.79
CA THR A 22 1.89 8.40 1.55
C THR A 22 3.38 8.17 1.27
N ASP A 23 3.74 7.00 0.74
CA ASP A 23 5.09 6.52 0.41
C ASP A 23 5.75 5.68 1.53
N ASP A 24 5.34 5.86 2.79
CA ASP A 24 5.89 5.13 3.94
C ASP A 24 5.65 3.62 3.83
N GLU A 25 4.50 3.20 3.27
CA GLU A 25 4.15 1.78 3.09
C GLU A 25 5.08 1.10 2.07
N THR A 26 5.40 1.81 0.99
CA THR A 26 6.28 1.31 -0.06
C THR A 26 7.72 1.24 0.44
N ILE A 27 8.20 2.28 1.14
CA ILE A 27 9.58 2.36 1.65
C ILE A 27 9.83 1.35 2.76
N ALA A 28 8.93 1.24 3.74
CA ALA A 28 9.15 0.41 4.91
C ALA A 28 8.85 -1.08 4.65
N MET A 29 7.84 -1.37 3.82
CA MET A 29 7.25 -2.70 3.76
C MET A 29 6.80 -3.14 2.35
N GLY A 30 7.26 -2.50 1.28
CA GLY A 30 6.89 -2.87 -0.09
C GLY A 30 7.09 -4.35 -0.43
N GLY A 31 8.18 -4.97 0.05
CA GLY A 31 8.39 -6.42 -0.14
C GLY A 31 7.41 -7.31 0.63
N THR A 32 6.94 -6.85 1.80
CA THR A 32 5.95 -7.58 2.61
C THR A 32 4.55 -7.45 1.99
N ILE A 33 4.22 -6.26 1.47
CA ILE A 33 2.99 -6.02 0.71
C ILE A 33 2.93 -6.97 -0.49
N ALA A 34 3.99 -6.96 -1.32
CA ALA A 34 4.05 -7.80 -2.51
C ALA A 34 3.94 -9.30 -2.18
N LYS A 35 4.49 -9.73 -1.04
CA LYS A 35 4.36 -11.11 -0.56
C LYS A 35 2.89 -11.46 -0.27
N HIS A 36 2.22 -10.69 0.58
CA HIS A 36 0.83 -10.93 0.95
C HIS A 36 -0.12 -10.91 -0.25
N VAL A 37 0.07 -9.94 -1.16
CA VAL A 37 -0.67 -9.90 -2.43
C VAL A 37 -0.44 -11.16 -3.26
N SER A 38 0.80 -11.66 -3.32
CA SER A 38 1.11 -12.92 -4.04
C SER A 38 0.54 -14.18 -3.39
N GLU A 39 0.27 -14.13 -2.08
CA GLU A 39 -0.35 -15.18 -1.29
C GLU A 39 -1.89 -15.15 -1.37
N GLY A 40 -2.47 -14.09 -1.96
CA GLY A 40 -3.91 -13.95 -2.18
C GLY A 40 -4.64 -13.08 -1.15
N ASP A 41 -3.89 -12.43 -0.25
CA ASP A 41 -4.46 -11.55 0.77
C ASP A 41 -4.97 -10.23 0.18
N GLU A 42 -6.03 -9.71 0.78
CA GLU A 42 -6.55 -8.37 0.46
C GLU A 42 -5.80 -7.32 1.28
N VAL A 43 -4.97 -6.54 0.61
CA VAL A 43 -4.13 -5.53 1.27
C VAL A 43 -4.71 -4.12 1.06
N PHE A 44 -4.91 -3.41 2.17
CA PHE A 44 -5.38 -2.04 2.22
C PHE A 44 -4.36 -1.14 2.92
N ALA A 45 -4.28 0.13 2.51
CA ALA A 45 -3.45 1.14 3.17
C ALA A 45 -4.24 2.39 3.52
N ILE A 46 -3.99 2.94 4.72
CA ILE A 46 -4.49 4.25 5.17
C ILE A 46 -3.30 5.11 5.55
N SER A 47 -3.25 6.31 4.99
CA SER A 47 -2.34 7.36 5.45
C SER A 47 -3.07 8.30 6.42
N MET A 48 -2.44 8.58 7.55
CA MET A 48 -2.98 9.49 8.57
C MET A 48 -2.91 10.96 8.11
N THR A 49 -1.99 11.26 7.20
CA THR A 49 -1.82 12.59 6.62
C THR A 49 -1.50 12.46 5.13
N ASP A 50 -1.85 13.47 4.36
CA ASP A 50 -1.48 13.59 2.96
C ASP A 50 0.01 13.96 2.74
N GLY A 51 0.77 14.19 3.83
CA GLY A 51 2.14 14.69 3.79
C GLY A 51 2.29 16.11 3.26
N VAL A 52 1.19 16.86 3.15
CA VAL A 52 1.15 18.21 2.57
C VAL A 52 1.19 19.30 3.64
N GLY A 53 0.64 19.03 4.83
CA GLY A 53 0.51 20.04 5.90
C GLY A 53 1.83 20.66 6.40
N SER A 54 2.97 19.98 6.25
CA SER A 54 4.26 20.44 6.80
C SER A 54 5.08 21.32 5.86
N ARG A 55 4.62 21.59 4.63
CA ARG A 55 5.38 22.39 3.64
C ARG A 55 4.60 23.63 3.22
N ILE A 56 4.93 24.75 3.84
CA ILE A 56 4.44 26.12 3.55
C ILE A 56 4.69 26.56 2.08
N ALA A 57 5.40 25.76 1.27
CA ALA A 57 5.75 26.04 -0.12
C ALA A 57 5.21 25.01 -1.14
N GLY A 58 4.23 24.18 -0.78
CA GLY A 58 3.64 23.20 -1.71
C GLY A 58 2.63 23.84 -2.65
N THR A 59 3.03 24.18 -3.88
CA THR A 59 2.07 24.45 -4.97
C THR A 59 1.12 23.25 -5.12
N LYS A 60 -0.17 23.50 -5.42
CA LYS A 60 -1.20 22.45 -5.61
C LYS A 60 -0.77 21.31 -6.54
N GLU A 61 0.11 21.61 -7.50
CA GLU A 61 0.73 20.68 -8.44
C GLU A 61 1.54 19.57 -7.74
N ASN A 62 2.32 19.91 -6.71
CA ASN A 62 3.13 18.92 -5.97
C ASN A 62 2.26 17.93 -5.18
N VAL A 63 1.08 18.36 -4.74
CA VAL A 63 0.13 17.49 -4.03
C VAL A 63 -0.45 16.44 -4.97
N GLN A 64 -0.82 16.86 -6.18
CA GLN A 64 -1.37 15.97 -7.17
C GLN A 64 -0.33 14.94 -7.62
N THR A 65 0.89 15.37 -7.92
CA THR A 65 1.98 14.46 -8.30
C THR A 65 2.28 13.42 -7.22
N ARG A 66 2.23 13.79 -5.93
CA ARG A 66 2.40 12.84 -4.82
C ARG A 66 1.27 11.81 -4.76
N LYS A 67 0.02 12.25 -4.92
CA LYS A 67 -1.14 11.36 -4.99
C LYS A 67 -1.03 10.39 -6.17
N ASP A 68 -0.70 10.90 -7.35
CA ASP A 68 -0.53 10.08 -8.55
C ASP A 68 0.60 9.06 -8.38
N SER A 69 1.69 9.45 -7.71
CA SER A 69 2.80 8.55 -7.38
C SER A 69 2.39 7.46 -6.41
N ALA A 70 1.63 7.80 -5.36
CA ALA A 70 1.12 6.85 -4.38
C ALA A 70 0.10 5.87 -4.99
N ILE A 71 -0.77 6.34 -5.90
CA ILE A 71 -1.70 5.48 -6.64
C ILE A 71 -0.92 4.51 -7.53
N ARG A 72 0.06 5.01 -8.29
CA ARG A 72 0.89 4.18 -9.16
C ARG A 72 1.68 3.13 -8.36
N ALA A 73 2.21 3.50 -7.19
CA ALA A 73 2.86 2.55 -6.30
C ALA A 73 1.89 1.45 -5.82
N SER A 74 0.65 1.83 -5.48
CA SER A 74 -0.38 0.85 -5.09
C SER A 74 -0.77 -0.10 -6.20
N GLU A 75 -0.84 0.37 -7.45
CA GLU A 75 -1.10 -0.48 -8.62
C GLU A 75 0.04 -1.48 -8.86
N ILE A 76 1.29 -1.05 -8.68
CA ILE A 76 2.47 -1.91 -8.85
C ILE A 76 2.54 -2.97 -7.76
N LEU A 77 2.26 -2.59 -6.51
CA LEU A 77 2.35 -3.48 -5.35
C LEU A 77 1.09 -4.32 -5.11
N GLY A 78 -0.03 -3.96 -5.75
CA GLY A 78 -1.30 -4.69 -5.71
C GLY A 78 -2.13 -4.49 -4.44
N PHE A 79 -2.00 -3.34 -3.78
CA PHE A 79 -2.84 -2.96 -2.63
C PHE A 79 -3.80 -1.83 -2.99
N SER A 80 -4.84 -1.62 -2.18
CA SER A 80 -5.80 -0.52 -2.36
C SER A 80 -5.69 0.51 -1.25
N TRP A 81 -5.70 1.80 -1.60
CA TRP A 81 -5.86 2.85 -0.60
C TRP A 81 -7.28 2.82 -0.04
N ALA A 82 -7.41 2.58 1.26
CA ALA A 82 -8.67 2.72 1.97
C ALA A 82 -8.95 4.22 2.14
N VAL A 83 -9.60 4.78 1.12
CA VAL A 83 -10.10 6.16 1.12
C VAL A 83 -11.17 6.25 2.20
N ASN A 84 -10.88 6.95 3.31
CA ASN A 84 -11.91 7.20 4.31
C ASN A 84 -12.77 8.39 3.86
N ALA A 85 -14.07 8.12 3.80
CA ALA A 85 -15.12 9.04 3.42
C ALA A 85 -15.20 10.23 4.37
N ASN A 86 -14.98 11.43 3.83
CA ASN A 86 -15.71 12.68 4.10
C ASN A 86 -15.07 13.84 3.34
#